data_AF-A0A438MXN8-F1
#
_entry.id   AF-A0A438MXN8-F1
#
_cell.length_a   1.000
_cell.length_b   1.000
_cell.length_c   1.000
_cell.angle_alpha   90.00
_cell.angle_beta   90.00
_cell.angle_gamma   90.00
#
_symmetry.space_group_name_H-M   'P 1'
#
loop_
_entity.id
_entity.type
_entity.pdbx_description
1 polymer ?
#
loop_
_entity_poly.entity_id
_entity_poly.type
_entity_poly.pdbx_seq_one_letter_code
_entity_poly.pdbx_strand_id
1 'polypeptide(L)'
;MASLFLLGPEIINPGDNHVLDKVEYLLRGARALIIERYKYAECQCPLNHPAHYVQRYKLDSPIFQCAIRTLAYTDTMACIPCARAPLIGKQYWLDRAVEAASESARNLRPDNDLGYCARMFSLLGDCADAIERLYVGAMDQVDFEHCRTILNHQLESAACEIPELIDLENSIRSNSPPNHATVETIAAHNSSIKAAICHGLANSIFLLRSTDYQQSSPQVKMLCDRLFKYVDEISIDDSIVTIMLWPLWVLGCESYSDSVDPSRQHGSTPDSKSPPFWRECIRDGR
;
A
#
# COMPACT_ATOMS: atom_id res chain seq x y z
N MET A 1 11.08 -12.49 12.47
CA MET A 1 9.69 -12.60 11.96
C MET A 1 8.69 -12.29 13.06
N ALA A 2 8.71 -12.99 14.20
CA ALA A 2 7.82 -12.68 15.34
C ALA A 2 7.83 -11.19 15.74
N SER A 3 8.96 -10.50 15.68
CA SER A 3 9.08 -9.07 16.01
C SER A 3 8.38 -8.10 15.03
N LEU A 4 8.24 -8.43 13.75
CA LEU A 4 7.52 -7.59 12.77
C LEU A 4 5.99 -7.80 12.88
N PHE A 5 5.57 -9.02 13.22
CA PHE A 5 4.16 -9.32 13.53
C PHE A 5 3.68 -8.68 14.84
N LEU A 6 4.61 -8.28 15.73
CA LEU A 6 4.30 -7.53 16.95
C LEU A 6 4.07 -6.03 16.71
N LEU A 7 4.36 -5.52 15.51
CA LEU A 7 4.12 -4.12 15.15
C LEU A 7 2.64 -3.82 14.87
N GLY A 8 1.82 -4.84 14.60
CA GLY A 8 0.39 -4.67 14.30
C GLY A 8 -0.38 -3.94 15.41
N PRO A 9 -0.34 -4.40 16.68
CA PRO A 9 -1.01 -3.74 17.81
C PRO A 9 -0.48 -2.33 18.12
N GLU A 10 0.81 -2.10 17.88
CA GLU A 10 1.54 -0.85 18.14
C GLU A 10 1.22 0.23 17.09
N ILE A 11 0.96 -0.17 15.84
CA ILE A 11 0.46 0.68 14.77
C ILE A 11 -1.04 1.00 14.97
N ILE A 12 -1.82 0.06 15.52
CA ILE A 12 -3.28 0.21 15.72
C ILE A 12 -3.63 1.05 16.96
N ASN A 13 -2.80 1.05 18.02
CA ASN A 13 -3.01 1.82 19.24
C ASN A 13 -1.84 2.78 19.52
N PRO A 14 -1.82 3.99 18.90
CA PRO A 14 -0.72 4.95 19.01
C PRO A 14 -0.69 5.72 20.35
N GLY A 15 -1.34 5.23 21.41
CA GLY A 15 -1.55 5.98 22.65
C GLY A 15 -0.28 6.37 23.42
N ASP A 16 0.88 5.81 23.07
CA ASP A 16 2.16 6.09 23.71
C ASP A 16 3.20 6.56 22.68
N ASN A 17 3.71 7.80 22.83
CA ASN A 17 4.79 8.36 22.00
C ASN A 17 6.07 7.49 21.98
N HIS A 18 6.27 6.60 22.95
CA HIS A 18 7.38 5.65 22.98
C HIS A 18 7.24 4.44 22.07
N VAL A 19 6.05 4.21 21.50
CA VAL A 19 5.80 3.07 20.60
C VAL A 19 6.38 3.34 19.22
N LEU A 20 6.23 4.56 18.70
CA LEU A 20 6.76 4.97 17.39
C LEU A 20 8.28 4.86 17.30
N ASP A 21 9.01 5.31 18.33
CA ASP A 21 10.48 5.17 18.39
C ASP A 21 10.91 3.70 18.30
N LYS A 22 10.22 2.80 19.01
CA LYS A 22 10.52 1.37 19.01
C LYS A 22 10.25 0.73 17.65
N VAL A 23 9.12 1.08 17.02
CA VAL A 23 8.79 0.63 15.65
C VAL A 23 9.89 1.07 14.68
N GLU A 24 10.32 2.33 14.76
CA GLU A 24 11.40 2.86 13.91
C GLU A 24 12.72 2.08 14.09
N TYR A 25 13.14 1.82 15.34
CA TYR A 25 14.36 1.03 15.58
C TYR A 25 14.24 -0.42 15.06
N LEU A 26 13.06 -1.04 15.23
CA LEU A 26 12.81 -2.39 14.73
C LEU A 26 12.85 -2.45 13.20
N LEU A 27 12.22 -1.49 12.52
CA LEU A 27 12.23 -1.36 11.07
C LEU A 27 13.66 -1.13 10.54
N ARG A 28 14.42 -0.23 11.16
CA ARG A 28 15.84 0.01 10.81
C ARG A 28 16.72 -1.22 11.04
N GLY A 29 16.51 -1.94 12.14
CA GLY A 29 17.22 -3.18 12.44
C GLY A 29 16.92 -4.28 11.43
N ALA A 30 15.65 -4.46 11.07
CA ALA A 30 15.23 -5.42 10.04
C ALA A 30 15.84 -5.08 8.67
N ARG A 31 15.84 -3.80 8.28
CA ARG A 31 16.50 -3.30 7.08
C ARG A 31 17.99 -3.64 7.07
N ALA A 32 18.71 -3.38 8.16
CA ALA A 32 20.14 -3.66 8.26
C ALA A 32 20.44 -5.15 8.02
N LEU A 33 19.66 -6.06 8.61
CA LEU A 33 19.82 -7.50 8.41
C LEU A 33 19.57 -7.94 6.96
N ILE A 34 18.58 -7.34 6.29
CA ILE A 34 18.31 -7.60 4.86
C ILE A 34 19.49 -7.13 4.01
N ILE A 35 19.96 -5.90 4.23
CA ILE A 35 21.09 -5.32 3.50
C ILE A 35 22.35 -6.16 3.66
N GLU A 36 22.70 -6.55 4.90
CA GLU A 36 23.89 -7.38 5.14
C GLU A 36 23.77 -8.75 4.47
N ARG A 37 22.58 -9.34 4.40
CA ARG A 37 22.36 -10.59 3.68
C ARG A 37 22.50 -10.43 2.17
N TYR A 38 22.07 -9.30 1.60
CA TYR A 38 22.32 -8.96 0.19
C TYR A 38 23.82 -8.79 -0.09
N LYS A 39 24.50 -7.94 0.69
CA LYS A 39 25.96 -7.75 0.58
C LYS A 39 26.71 -9.07 0.68
N TYR A 40 26.28 -9.94 1.60
CA TYR A 40 26.89 -11.26 1.75
C TYR A 40 26.73 -12.12 0.48
N ALA A 41 25.52 -12.19 -0.08
CA ALA A 41 25.26 -12.99 -1.28
C ALA A 41 25.93 -12.44 -2.55
N GLU A 42 26.18 -11.13 -2.61
CA GLU A 42 26.92 -10.47 -3.70
C GLU A 42 28.45 -10.53 -3.47
N CYS A 43 28.89 -10.85 -2.26
CA CYS A 43 30.30 -10.91 -1.90
C CYS A 43 30.97 -12.14 -2.53
N GLN A 44 31.97 -11.92 -3.38
CA GLN A 44 32.77 -12.98 -3.99
C GLN A 44 33.81 -13.60 -3.03
N CYS A 45 33.68 -13.37 -1.72
CA CYS A 45 34.62 -13.92 -0.76
C CYS A 45 34.55 -15.47 -0.72
N PRO A 46 35.68 -16.16 -0.51
CA PRO A 46 35.73 -17.62 -0.46
C PRO A 46 35.13 -18.20 0.84
N LEU A 47 34.42 -17.41 1.64
CA LEU A 47 33.83 -17.87 2.89
C LEU A 47 32.72 -18.89 2.58
N ASN A 48 32.84 -20.07 3.17
CA ASN A 48 31.90 -21.17 2.97
C ASN A 48 30.66 -20.95 3.86
N HIS A 49 29.75 -20.09 3.42
CA HIS A 49 28.53 -19.76 4.16
C HIS A 49 27.31 -20.48 3.62
N PRO A 50 26.38 -20.90 4.50
CA PRO A 50 25.19 -21.64 4.11
C PRO A 50 24.32 -20.95 3.05
N ALA A 51 24.36 -19.62 2.94
CA ALA A 51 23.61 -18.89 1.92
C ALA A 51 24.01 -19.23 0.47
N HIS A 52 25.20 -19.79 0.23
CA HIS A 52 25.66 -20.13 -1.13
C HIS A 52 25.18 -21.51 -1.60
N TYR A 53 24.98 -22.46 -0.67
CA TYR A 53 24.71 -23.86 -1.01
C TYR A 53 23.44 -24.44 -0.36
N VAL A 54 22.86 -23.77 0.64
CA VAL A 54 21.63 -24.21 1.31
C VAL A 54 20.45 -23.34 0.87
N GLN A 55 19.48 -23.95 0.19
CA GLN A 55 18.35 -23.25 -0.43
C GLN A 55 17.58 -22.32 0.52
N ARG A 56 17.33 -22.74 1.77
CA ARG A 56 16.59 -21.93 2.76
C ARG A 56 17.28 -20.64 3.18
N TYR A 57 18.59 -20.51 2.92
CA TYR A 57 19.38 -19.32 3.27
C TYR A 57 19.70 -18.44 2.07
N LYS A 58 19.34 -18.84 0.85
CA LYS A 58 19.49 -18.01 -0.34
C LYS A 58 18.56 -16.80 -0.32
N LEU A 59 18.87 -15.80 -1.15
CA LEU A 59 18.03 -14.61 -1.30
C LEU A 59 16.66 -14.95 -1.91
N ASP A 60 16.57 -15.89 -2.84
CA ASP A 60 15.32 -16.35 -3.45
C ASP A 60 14.50 -17.29 -2.56
N SER A 61 14.96 -17.57 -1.32
CA SER A 61 14.21 -18.43 -0.41
C SER A 61 12.85 -17.81 -0.06
N PRO A 62 11.75 -18.60 -0.05
CA PRO A 62 10.40 -18.08 0.24
C PRO A 62 10.30 -17.33 1.57
N ILE A 63 11.01 -17.82 2.59
CA ILE A 63 11.03 -17.20 3.93
C ILE A 63 11.65 -15.79 3.89
N PHE A 64 12.74 -15.62 3.13
CA PHE A 64 13.40 -14.33 3.04
C PHE A 64 12.59 -13.34 2.20
N GLN A 65 12.03 -13.80 1.08
CA GLN A 65 11.15 -12.99 0.24
C GLN A 65 9.89 -12.54 1.00
N CYS A 66 9.28 -13.42 1.78
CA CYS A 66 8.16 -13.06 2.66
C CYS A 66 8.57 -11.98 3.67
N ALA A 67 9.71 -12.14 4.36
CA ALA A 67 10.19 -11.14 5.31
C ALA A 67 10.47 -9.76 4.68
N ILE A 68 11.01 -9.74 3.46
CA ILE A 68 11.23 -8.53 2.66
C ILE A 68 9.88 -7.84 2.37
N ARG A 69 8.89 -8.59 1.88
CA ARG A 69 7.57 -8.07 1.52
C ARG A 69 6.81 -7.56 2.74
N THR A 70 6.80 -8.31 3.84
CA THR A 70 6.21 -7.88 5.11
C THR A 70 6.84 -6.59 5.58
N LEU A 71 8.17 -6.47 5.52
CA LEU A 71 8.85 -5.25 5.91
C LEU A 71 8.45 -4.05 5.03
N ALA A 72 8.41 -4.23 3.70
CA ALA A 72 8.01 -3.19 2.77
C ALA A 72 6.55 -2.72 3.00
N TYR A 73 5.64 -3.68 3.22
CA TYR A 73 4.25 -3.40 3.57
C TYR A 73 4.16 -2.64 4.90
N THR A 74 4.83 -3.12 5.95
CA THR A 74 4.78 -2.46 7.27
C THR A 74 5.37 -1.06 7.24
N ASP A 75 6.51 -0.85 6.57
CA ASP A 75 7.12 0.47 6.48
C ASP A 75 6.21 1.45 5.72
N THR A 76 5.61 1.01 4.61
CA THR A 76 4.69 1.84 3.83
C THR A 76 3.39 2.15 4.59
N MET A 77 2.79 1.13 5.23
CA MET A 77 1.54 1.30 5.97
C MET A 77 1.71 2.09 7.27
N ALA A 78 2.91 2.14 7.85
CA ALA A 78 3.23 2.99 8.99
C ALA A 78 3.42 4.48 8.60
N CYS A 79 3.43 4.79 7.31
CA CYS A 79 3.57 6.16 6.78
C CYS A 79 2.24 6.84 6.46
N ILE A 80 1.13 6.17 6.74
CA ILE A 80 -0.24 6.62 6.47
C ILE A 80 -1.13 6.28 7.67
N PRO A 81 -2.25 6.99 7.90
CA PRO A 81 -2.73 8.14 7.11
C PRO A 81 -1.97 9.45 7.39
N CYS A 82 -1.26 9.52 8.51
CA CYS A 82 -0.37 10.64 8.83
C CYS A 82 0.88 10.55 7.95
N ALA A 83 0.88 11.28 6.84
CA ALA A 83 1.92 11.22 5.82
C ALA A 83 3.33 11.38 6.41
N ARG A 84 4.18 10.39 6.16
CA ARG A 84 5.58 10.35 6.59
C ARG A 84 6.42 9.66 5.51
N ALA A 85 7.69 10.00 5.39
CA ALA A 85 8.59 9.31 4.47
C ALA A 85 8.84 7.88 4.96
N PRO A 86 8.79 6.88 4.05
CA PRO A 86 9.24 5.52 4.35
C PRO A 86 10.67 5.52 4.94
N LEU A 87 10.85 4.85 6.08
CA LEU A 87 12.14 4.83 6.78
C LEU A 87 13.15 3.93 6.05
N ILE A 88 12.62 2.94 5.37
CA ILE A 88 13.34 1.93 4.64
C ILE A 88 13.04 2.33 3.19
N GLY A 89 13.99 3.03 2.52
CA GLY A 89 13.88 3.47 1.10
C GLY A 89 13.37 2.43 0.06
N LYS A 90 13.81 2.39 -1.19
CA LYS A 90 13.22 1.43 -2.17
C LYS A 90 14.13 0.30 -2.60
N GLN A 91 15.43 0.56 -2.48
CA GLN A 91 16.48 -0.29 -2.98
C GLN A 91 16.50 -1.63 -2.22
N TYR A 92 16.60 -2.74 -2.96
CA TYR A 92 16.67 -4.14 -2.48
C TYR A 92 15.37 -4.84 -2.04
N TRP A 93 14.29 -4.12 -1.73
CA TRP A 93 13.01 -4.77 -1.34
C TRP A 93 11.82 -4.41 -2.21
N LEU A 94 11.61 -3.14 -2.58
CA LEU A 94 10.47 -2.73 -3.40
C LEU A 94 10.74 -2.94 -4.89
N ASP A 95 11.92 -2.58 -5.39
CA ASP A 95 12.23 -2.70 -6.82
C ASP A 95 12.17 -4.16 -7.30
N ARG A 96 12.79 -5.08 -6.54
CA ARG A 96 12.72 -6.52 -6.85
C ARG A 96 11.32 -7.11 -6.68
N ALA A 97 10.56 -6.64 -5.68
CA ALA A 97 9.18 -7.08 -5.50
C ALA A 97 8.27 -6.58 -6.62
N VAL A 98 8.50 -5.39 -7.15
CA VAL A 98 7.81 -4.84 -8.32
C VAL A 98 8.10 -5.70 -9.57
N GLU A 99 9.37 -5.98 -9.85
CA GLU A 99 9.76 -6.85 -10.99
C GLU A 99 9.13 -8.24 -10.87
N ALA A 100 9.21 -8.85 -9.68
CA ALA A 100 8.64 -10.16 -9.41
C ALA A 100 7.11 -10.16 -9.54
N ALA A 101 6.42 -9.09 -9.12
CA ALA A 101 4.97 -8.95 -9.27
C ALA A 101 4.57 -8.87 -10.75
N SER A 102 5.32 -8.14 -11.58
CA SER A 102 5.08 -8.07 -13.03
C SER A 102 5.30 -9.41 -13.73
N GLU A 103 6.32 -10.17 -13.34
CA GLU A 103 6.56 -11.52 -13.88
C GLU A 103 5.48 -12.53 -13.41
N SER A 104 5.09 -12.44 -12.15
CA SER A 104 4.03 -13.23 -11.52
C SER A 104 2.68 -13.03 -12.20
N ALA A 105 2.35 -11.78 -12.52
CA ALA A 105 1.17 -11.39 -13.27
C ALA A 105 1.08 -12.06 -14.65
N ARG A 106 2.19 -12.08 -15.41
CA ARG A 106 2.25 -12.74 -16.73
C ARG A 106 2.01 -14.25 -16.65
N ASN A 107 2.28 -14.86 -15.51
CA ASN A 107 2.17 -16.30 -15.29
C ASN A 107 0.88 -16.71 -14.53
N LEU A 108 -0.03 -15.77 -14.28
CA LEU A 108 -1.26 -15.97 -13.48
C LEU A 108 -0.97 -16.50 -12.06
N ARG A 109 0.13 -16.05 -11.45
CA ARG A 109 0.59 -16.52 -10.14
C ARG A 109 0.74 -15.34 -9.20
N PRO A 110 -0.35 -14.80 -8.62
CA PRO A 110 -0.23 -13.68 -7.69
C PRO A 110 0.70 -14.02 -6.53
N ASP A 111 1.44 -13.01 -6.06
CA ASP A 111 2.23 -13.16 -4.83
C ASP A 111 1.29 -13.44 -3.65
N ASN A 112 1.64 -14.41 -2.81
CA ASN A 112 0.79 -14.83 -1.70
C ASN A 112 0.59 -13.74 -0.63
N ASP A 113 1.54 -12.81 -0.50
CA ASP A 113 1.52 -11.79 0.54
C ASP A 113 0.97 -10.46 0.01
N LEU A 114 1.32 -10.07 -1.22
CA LEU A 114 0.99 -8.74 -1.77
C LEU A 114 0.15 -8.76 -3.06
N GLY A 115 -0.16 -9.94 -3.62
CA GLY A 115 -0.78 -10.05 -4.94
C GLY A 115 0.02 -9.32 -6.02
N TYR A 116 -0.60 -8.36 -6.71
CA TYR A 116 0.07 -7.47 -7.68
C TYR A 116 0.31 -6.05 -7.14
N CYS A 117 0.15 -5.84 -5.84
CA CYS A 117 0.12 -4.49 -5.25
C CYS A 117 1.50 -3.89 -4.97
N ALA A 118 2.60 -4.62 -5.20
CA ALA A 118 3.96 -4.15 -4.88
C ALA A 118 4.28 -2.78 -5.50
N ARG A 119 3.87 -2.55 -6.76
CA ARG A 119 4.06 -1.25 -7.44
C ARG A 119 3.23 -0.15 -6.80
N MET A 120 2.00 -0.44 -6.39
CA MET A 120 1.12 0.52 -5.75
C MET A 120 1.60 0.89 -4.34
N PHE A 121 2.14 -0.05 -3.58
CA PHE A 121 2.79 0.26 -2.29
C PHE A 121 4.04 1.12 -2.48
N SER A 122 4.85 0.86 -3.52
CA SER A 122 5.97 1.74 -3.84
C SER A 122 5.51 3.18 -4.07
N LEU A 123 4.50 3.38 -4.91
CA LEU A 123 3.98 4.72 -5.22
C LEU A 123 3.30 5.37 -4.02
N LEU A 124 2.66 4.60 -3.14
CA LEU A 124 2.11 5.12 -1.88
C LEU A 124 3.21 5.70 -0.99
N GLY A 125 4.35 5.01 -0.89
CA GLY A 125 5.52 5.54 -0.17
C GLY A 125 6.03 6.87 -0.74
N ASP A 126 6.07 7.02 -2.07
CA ASP A 126 6.45 8.30 -2.70
C ASP A 126 5.42 9.39 -2.45
N CYS A 127 4.12 9.05 -2.50
CA CYS A 127 3.05 9.98 -2.17
C CYS A 127 3.19 10.48 -0.73
N ALA A 128 3.44 9.58 0.22
CA ALA A 128 3.60 9.92 1.63
C ALA A 128 4.82 10.83 1.88
N ASP A 129 5.97 10.55 1.25
CA ASP A 129 7.15 11.42 1.31
C ASP A 129 6.88 12.82 0.73
N ALA A 130 6.28 12.89 -0.46
CA ALA A 130 5.96 14.18 -1.09
C ALA A 130 5.00 15.01 -0.23
N ILE A 131 3.98 14.38 0.35
CA ILE A 131 3.00 15.03 1.22
C ILE A 131 3.67 15.48 2.53
N GLU A 132 4.49 14.64 3.18
CA GLU A 132 5.23 15.02 4.37
C GLU A 132 6.09 16.26 4.09
N ARG A 133 6.88 16.24 3.01
CA ARG A 133 7.76 17.35 2.62
C ARG A 133 7.00 18.66 2.43
N LEU A 134 5.79 18.62 1.86
CA LEU A 134 4.90 19.78 1.79
C LEU A 134 4.50 20.27 3.18
N TYR A 135 4.01 19.39 4.06
CA TYR A 135 3.47 19.77 5.37
C TYR A 135 4.54 20.19 6.39
N VAL A 136 5.78 19.71 6.25
CA VAL A 136 6.93 20.17 7.08
C VAL A 136 7.62 21.40 6.49
N GLY A 137 7.19 21.89 5.32
CA GLY A 137 7.75 23.07 4.66
C GLY A 137 9.11 22.82 3.99
N ALA A 138 9.48 21.56 3.75
CA ALA A 138 10.68 21.17 3.01
C ALA A 138 10.46 21.16 1.47
N MET A 139 9.22 21.36 1.04
CA MET A 139 8.79 21.52 -0.36
C MET A 139 7.70 22.59 -0.38
N ASP A 140 7.76 23.53 -1.33
CA ASP A 140 6.70 24.52 -1.50
C ASP A 140 5.53 23.95 -2.32
N GLN A 141 4.44 24.72 -2.43
CA GLN A 141 3.23 24.28 -3.12
C GLN A 141 3.43 24.14 -4.65
N VAL A 142 4.33 24.93 -5.25
CA VAL A 142 4.57 24.90 -6.70
C VAL A 142 5.36 23.64 -7.06
N ASP A 143 6.42 23.36 -6.31
CA ASP A 143 7.21 22.14 -6.43
C ASP A 143 6.36 20.90 -6.13
N PHE A 144 5.48 20.98 -5.13
CA PHE A 144 4.55 19.90 -4.82
C PHE A 144 3.57 19.64 -5.96
N GLU A 145 3.02 20.67 -6.60
CA GLU A 145 2.11 20.50 -7.74
C GLU A 145 2.79 19.79 -8.92
N HIS A 146 4.06 20.12 -9.17
CA HIS A 146 4.87 19.44 -10.18
C HIS A 146 5.11 17.97 -9.80
N CYS A 147 5.51 17.71 -8.55
CA CYS A 147 5.72 16.37 -8.02
C CYS A 147 4.44 15.52 -8.09
N ARG A 148 3.30 16.11 -7.70
CA ARG A 148 1.98 15.50 -7.77
C ARG A 148 1.61 15.10 -9.20
N THR A 149 1.91 15.94 -10.18
CA THR A 149 1.66 15.62 -11.59
C THR A 149 2.48 14.40 -12.03
N ILE A 150 3.75 14.32 -11.63
CA ILE A 150 4.62 13.16 -11.93
C ILE A 150 4.07 11.90 -11.25
N LEU A 151 3.73 11.98 -9.97
CA LEU A 151 3.21 10.83 -9.21
C LEU A 151 1.87 10.34 -9.75
N ASN A 152 0.97 11.24 -10.13
CA ASN A 152 -0.28 10.86 -10.81
C ASN A 152 -0.01 10.14 -12.12
N HIS A 153 0.92 10.63 -12.94
CA HIS A 153 1.29 9.96 -14.18
C HIS A 153 1.88 8.55 -13.92
N GLN A 154 2.68 8.40 -12.86
CA GLN A 154 3.22 7.09 -12.48
C GLN A 154 2.14 6.13 -11.96
N LEU A 155 1.14 6.63 -11.21
CA LEU A 155 -0.01 5.85 -10.78
C LEU A 155 -0.87 5.39 -11.97
N GLU A 156 -1.12 6.29 -12.93
CA GLU A 156 -1.83 5.96 -14.17
C GLU A 156 -1.07 4.93 -14.99
N SER A 157 0.24 5.13 -15.20
CA SER A 157 1.10 4.18 -15.91
C SER A 157 1.09 2.81 -15.23
N ALA A 158 1.24 2.79 -13.90
CA ALA A 158 1.21 1.54 -13.14
C ALA A 158 -0.15 0.84 -13.23
N ALA A 159 -1.26 1.59 -13.27
CA ALA A 159 -2.60 1.04 -13.45
C ALA A 159 -2.78 0.42 -14.84
N CYS A 160 -2.19 1.01 -15.88
CA CYS A 160 -2.20 0.46 -17.24
C CYS A 160 -1.36 -0.82 -17.40
N GLU A 161 -0.39 -1.05 -16.51
CA GLU A 161 0.43 -2.26 -16.49
C GLU A 161 -0.21 -3.42 -15.71
N ILE A 162 -1.31 -3.17 -14.99
CA ILE A 162 -2.07 -4.23 -14.32
C ILE A 162 -2.72 -5.13 -15.39
N PRO A 163 -2.62 -6.47 -15.28
CA PRO A 163 -3.28 -7.36 -16.22
C PRO A 163 -4.79 -7.17 -16.27
N GLU A 164 -5.38 -7.52 -17.41
CA GLU A 164 -6.83 -7.52 -17.58
C GLU A 164 -7.48 -8.65 -16.77
N LEU A 165 -8.69 -8.39 -16.28
CA LEU A 165 -9.51 -9.40 -15.60
C LEU A 165 -9.83 -10.54 -16.58
N ILE A 166 -9.67 -11.77 -16.11
CA ILE A 166 -10.04 -12.96 -16.89
C ILE A 166 -11.53 -13.24 -16.66
N ASP A 167 -12.29 -13.26 -17.75
CA ASP A 167 -13.69 -13.66 -17.72
C ASP A 167 -13.80 -15.17 -17.46
N LEU A 168 -14.18 -15.50 -16.22
CA LEU A 168 -14.32 -16.85 -15.76
C LEU A 168 -15.41 -17.60 -16.54
N GLU A 169 -16.52 -16.97 -16.89
CA GLU A 169 -17.62 -17.63 -17.60
C GLU A 169 -17.23 -18.03 -19.03
N ASN A 170 -16.52 -17.15 -19.73
CA ASN A 170 -16.03 -17.43 -21.09
C ASN A 170 -14.84 -18.42 -21.08
N SER A 171 -14.00 -18.40 -20.03
CA SER A 171 -12.94 -19.38 -19.85
C SER A 171 -13.46 -20.79 -19.55
N ILE A 172 -14.61 -20.92 -18.88
CA ILE A 172 -15.23 -22.21 -18.55
C ILE A 172 -15.95 -22.83 -19.75
N ARG A 173 -16.47 -22.02 -20.68
CA ARG A 173 -17.19 -22.48 -21.87
C ARG A 173 -16.30 -23.03 -22.99
N SER A 174 -15.00 -22.71 -22.98
CA SER A 174 -14.10 -22.96 -24.11
C SER A 174 -13.28 -24.25 -24.00
N ASN A 175 -13.27 -24.94 -22.86
CA ASN A 175 -12.60 -26.22 -22.69
C ASN A 175 -13.37 -27.10 -21.68
N SER A 176 -13.10 -28.40 -21.67
CA SER A 176 -13.59 -29.44 -20.74
C SER A 176 -13.84 -28.94 -19.30
N PRO A 177 -14.73 -29.58 -18.49
CA PRO A 177 -15.11 -29.09 -17.17
C PRO A 177 -13.88 -28.62 -16.38
N PRO A 178 -13.86 -27.34 -15.97
CA PRO A 178 -12.67 -26.72 -15.42
C PRO A 178 -12.26 -27.49 -14.17
N ASN A 179 -10.98 -27.85 -14.08
CA ASN A 179 -10.43 -28.36 -12.83
C ASN A 179 -10.62 -27.28 -11.75
N HIS A 180 -11.05 -27.66 -10.55
CA HIS A 180 -11.28 -26.75 -9.42
C HIS A 180 -10.07 -25.83 -9.18
N ALA A 181 -8.86 -26.36 -9.32
CA ALA A 181 -7.61 -25.64 -9.20
C ALA A 181 -7.47 -24.47 -10.20
N THR A 182 -8.01 -24.59 -11.42
CA THR A 182 -7.97 -23.52 -12.43
C THR A 182 -8.92 -22.39 -12.06
N VAL A 183 -10.11 -22.71 -11.53
CA VAL A 183 -11.10 -21.71 -11.10
C VAL A 183 -10.55 -20.90 -9.93
N GLU A 184 -9.97 -21.56 -8.92
CA GLU A 184 -9.35 -20.90 -7.77
C GLU A 184 -8.18 -20.00 -8.21
N THR A 185 -7.35 -20.47 -9.15
CA THR A 185 -6.22 -19.67 -9.67
C THR A 185 -6.72 -18.41 -10.37
N ILE A 186 -7.76 -18.51 -11.21
CA ILE A 186 -8.35 -17.35 -11.90
C ILE A 186 -9.02 -16.40 -10.90
N ALA A 187 -9.72 -16.93 -9.90
CA ALA A 187 -10.33 -16.12 -8.85
C ALA A 187 -9.27 -15.33 -8.07
N ALA A 188 -8.23 -15.98 -7.57
CA ALA A 188 -7.13 -15.33 -6.86
C ALA A 188 -6.40 -14.29 -7.72
N HIS A 189 -6.22 -14.58 -9.01
CA HIS A 189 -5.66 -13.65 -9.99
C HIS A 189 -6.52 -12.39 -10.13
N ASN A 190 -7.83 -12.55 -10.35
CA ASN A 190 -8.76 -11.44 -10.50
C ASN A 190 -8.87 -10.61 -9.22
N SER A 191 -8.94 -11.24 -8.05
CA SER A 191 -8.95 -10.52 -6.76
C SER A 191 -7.67 -9.72 -6.54
N SER A 192 -6.52 -10.24 -6.97
CA SER A 192 -5.23 -9.52 -6.93
C SER A 192 -5.19 -8.31 -7.87
N ILE A 193 -5.80 -8.40 -9.05
CA ILE A 193 -5.97 -7.26 -9.97
C ILE A 193 -6.84 -6.19 -9.31
N LYS A 194 -8.01 -6.57 -8.78
CA LYS A 194 -8.93 -5.62 -8.15
C LYS A 194 -8.27 -4.89 -6.98
N ALA A 195 -7.56 -5.61 -6.12
CA ALA A 195 -6.82 -5.01 -5.02
C ALA A 195 -5.77 -4.00 -5.49
N ALA A 196 -4.99 -4.33 -6.54
CA ALA A 196 -4.01 -3.41 -7.09
C ALA A 196 -4.68 -2.14 -7.65
N ILE A 197 -5.83 -2.27 -8.31
CA ILE A 197 -6.62 -1.11 -8.77
C ILE A 197 -7.12 -0.28 -7.58
N CYS A 198 -7.64 -0.92 -6.54
CA CYS A 198 -8.11 -0.24 -5.33
C CYS A 198 -7.00 0.58 -4.67
N HIS A 199 -5.81 0.01 -4.53
CA HIS A 199 -4.64 0.73 -4.00
C HIS A 199 -4.25 1.91 -4.88
N GLY A 200 -4.22 1.74 -6.20
CA GLY A 200 -3.96 2.84 -7.13
C GLY A 200 -4.95 4.01 -6.97
N LEU A 201 -6.24 3.72 -6.90
CA LEU A 201 -7.30 4.72 -6.69
C LEU A 201 -7.18 5.41 -5.32
N ALA A 202 -6.93 4.64 -4.26
CA ALA A 202 -6.74 5.16 -2.91
C ALA A 202 -5.53 6.11 -2.83
N ASN A 203 -4.43 5.76 -3.49
CA ASN A 203 -3.24 6.61 -3.58
C ASN A 203 -3.54 7.92 -4.32
N SER A 204 -4.28 7.88 -5.43
CA SER A 204 -4.70 9.08 -6.16
C SER A 204 -5.59 9.99 -5.30
N ILE A 205 -6.52 9.43 -4.53
CA ILE A 205 -7.36 10.20 -3.60
C ILE A 205 -6.50 10.86 -2.53
N PHE A 206 -5.59 10.12 -1.91
CA PHE A 206 -4.70 10.62 -0.87
C PHE A 206 -3.83 11.78 -1.35
N LEU A 207 -3.23 11.62 -2.54
CA LEU A 207 -2.42 12.66 -3.16
C LEU A 207 -3.26 13.89 -3.53
N LEU A 208 -4.49 13.72 -4.02
CA LEU A 208 -5.40 14.82 -4.31
C LEU A 208 -5.84 15.55 -3.04
N ARG A 209 -6.24 14.81 -2.00
CA ARG A 209 -6.71 15.34 -0.70
C ARG A 209 -5.65 16.07 0.11
N SER A 210 -4.36 15.88 -0.20
CA SER A 210 -3.26 16.66 0.40
C SER A 210 -3.41 18.18 0.17
N THR A 211 -4.11 18.59 -0.89
CA THR A 211 -4.27 19.99 -1.31
C THR A 211 -5.72 20.34 -1.65
N ASP A 212 -6.54 19.37 -2.06
CA ASP A 212 -7.97 19.54 -2.28
C ASP A 212 -8.80 19.22 -1.03
N TYR A 213 -9.14 20.29 -0.32
CA TYR A 213 -9.94 20.26 0.91
C TYR A 213 -11.45 20.39 0.65
N GLN A 214 -11.89 20.45 -0.61
CA GLN A 214 -13.31 20.61 -0.92
C GLN A 214 -14.03 19.26 -0.80
N GLN A 215 -14.94 19.15 0.15
CA GLN A 215 -15.69 17.92 0.39
C GLN A 215 -16.45 17.46 -0.87
N SER A 216 -17.05 18.40 -1.60
CA SER A 216 -17.81 18.15 -2.84
C SER A 216 -16.95 18.09 -4.11
N SER A 217 -15.64 17.83 -3.99
CA SER A 217 -14.74 17.71 -5.14
C SER A 217 -15.25 16.62 -6.11
N PRO A 218 -15.64 16.98 -7.36
CA PRO A 218 -16.17 16.01 -8.31
C PRO A 218 -15.16 14.94 -8.68
N GLN A 219 -13.88 15.31 -8.72
CA GLN A 219 -12.78 14.38 -9.04
C GLN A 219 -12.58 13.36 -7.94
N VAL A 220 -12.58 13.78 -6.66
CA VAL A 220 -12.50 12.85 -5.53
C VAL A 220 -13.71 11.92 -5.53
N LYS A 221 -14.93 12.45 -5.70
CA LYS A 221 -16.14 11.63 -5.76
C LYS A 221 -16.07 10.56 -6.85
N MET A 222 -15.66 10.92 -8.06
CA MET A 222 -15.47 9.95 -9.15
C MET A 222 -14.47 8.85 -8.79
N LEU A 223 -13.36 9.20 -8.14
CA LEU A 223 -12.37 8.22 -7.69
C LEU A 223 -12.94 7.30 -6.59
N CYS A 224 -13.68 7.86 -5.64
CA CYS A 224 -14.36 7.11 -4.58
C CYS A 224 -15.41 6.14 -5.13
N ASP A 225 -16.24 6.58 -6.08
CA ASP A 225 -17.26 5.74 -6.71
C ASP A 225 -16.60 4.55 -7.43
N ARG A 226 -15.49 4.79 -8.14
CA ARG A 226 -14.70 3.73 -8.77
C ARG A 226 -14.07 2.80 -7.73
N LEU A 227 -13.52 3.35 -6.66
CA LEU A 227 -12.87 2.59 -5.60
C LEU A 227 -13.87 1.68 -4.89
N PHE A 228 -15.03 2.21 -4.53
CA PHE A 228 -16.13 1.48 -3.91
C PHE A 228 -16.56 0.30 -4.78
N LYS A 229 -16.75 0.52 -6.10
CA LYS A 229 -17.09 -0.56 -7.03
C LYS A 229 -16.11 -1.73 -6.96
N TYR A 230 -14.80 -1.47 -7.02
CA TYR A 230 -13.82 -2.56 -7.00
C TYR A 230 -13.73 -3.25 -5.62
N VAL A 231 -13.89 -2.50 -4.53
CA VAL A 231 -13.92 -3.05 -3.17
C VAL A 231 -15.11 -3.99 -2.98
N ASP A 232 -16.30 -3.60 -3.44
CA ASP A 232 -17.54 -4.40 -3.34
C ASP A 232 -17.44 -5.74 -4.07
N GLU A 233 -16.60 -5.82 -5.11
CA GLU A 233 -16.39 -7.04 -5.88
C GLU A 233 -15.26 -7.95 -5.36
N ILE A 234 -14.62 -7.62 -4.23
CA ILE A 234 -13.60 -8.46 -3.57
C ILE A 234 -14.29 -9.26 -2.45
N SER A 235 -14.17 -10.59 -2.48
CA SER A 235 -14.76 -11.42 -1.43
C SER A 235 -14.00 -11.26 -0.12
N ILE A 236 -14.71 -11.23 1.02
CA ILE A 236 -14.08 -11.22 2.34
C ILE A 236 -13.23 -12.47 2.61
N ASP A 237 -13.52 -13.57 1.91
CA ASP A 237 -12.81 -14.83 2.00
C ASP A 237 -11.51 -14.85 1.18
N ASP A 238 -11.26 -13.84 0.34
CA ASP A 238 -10.04 -13.75 -0.46
C ASP A 238 -8.85 -13.36 0.43
N SER A 239 -7.70 -14.03 0.24
CA SER A 239 -6.47 -13.72 0.98
C SER A 239 -6.01 -12.26 0.85
N ILE A 240 -6.35 -11.63 -0.29
CA ILE A 240 -5.98 -10.25 -0.60
C ILE A 240 -6.63 -9.22 0.33
N VAL A 241 -7.71 -9.58 1.03
CA VAL A 241 -8.39 -8.71 2.01
C VAL A 241 -7.43 -8.25 3.11
N THR A 242 -6.43 -9.08 3.44
CA THR A 242 -5.42 -8.77 4.46
C THR A 242 -4.58 -7.52 4.15
N ILE A 243 -4.50 -7.11 2.88
CA ILE A 243 -3.79 -5.91 2.44
C ILE A 243 -4.71 -4.76 2.04
N MET A 244 -6.03 -4.88 2.23
CA MET A 244 -7.03 -3.89 1.80
C MET A 244 -7.26 -2.76 2.81
N LEU A 245 -6.50 -2.73 3.91
CA LEU A 245 -6.69 -1.75 4.99
C LEU A 245 -6.64 -0.30 4.48
N TRP A 246 -5.70 0.02 3.59
CA TRP A 246 -5.56 1.37 3.07
C TRP A 246 -6.75 1.82 2.19
N PRO A 247 -7.12 1.10 1.12
CA PRO A 247 -8.33 1.37 0.35
C PRO A 247 -9.60 1.56 1.19
N LEU A 248 -9.81 0.68 2.17
CA LEU A 248 -10.97 0.74 3.07
C LEU A 248 -10.93 1.96 3.97
N TRP A 249 -9.75 2.30 4.49
CA TRP A 249 -9.57 3.50 5.30
C TRP A 249 -9.89 4.77 4.50
N VAL A 250 -9.37 4.90 3.27
CA VAL A 250 -9.65 6.04 2.38
C VAL A 250 -11.16 6.18 2.11
N LEU A 251 -11.86 5.09 1.78
CA LEU A 251 -13.31 5.11 1.60
C LEU A 251 -14.06 5.53 2.87
N GLY A 252 -13.62 5.03 4.03
CA GLY A 252 -14.20 5.41 5.33
C GLY A 252 -14.13 6.91 5.61
N CYS A 253 -13.00 7.54 5.26
CA CYS A 253 -12.81 8.99 5.41
C CYS A 253 -13.78 9.80 4.54
N GLU A 254 -14.04 9.32 3.33
CA GLU A 254 -14.92 10.00 2.38
C GLU A 254 -16.41 9.74 2.70
N SER A 255 -16.72 8.61 3.34
CA SER A 255 -18.10 8.20 3.70
C SER A 255 -18.64 8.88 4.97
N TYR A 256 -17.78 9.32 5.89
CA TYR A 256 -18.18 9.89 7.19
C TYR A 256 -18.94 11.24 7.09
N SER A 257 -18.99 11.80 5.88
CA SER A 257 -19.46 13.15 5.58
C SER A 257 -20.98 13.31 5.48
N ASP A 258 -21.73 12.25 5.17
CA ASP A 258 -23.18 12.32 4.96
C ASP A 258 -23.99 12.14 6.27
N SER A 259 -23.33 11.77 7.38
CA SER A 259 -23.98 11.41 8.65
C SER A 259 -23.88 12.47 9.76
N VAL A 260 -23.45 13.71 9.47
CA VAL A 260 -23.54 14.79 10.46
C VAL A 260 -25.00 15.26 10.54
N ASP A 261 -25.75 14.53 11.37
CA ASP A 261 -27.10 14.83 11.79
C ASP A 261 -27.20 16.31 12.27
N PRO A 262 -28.02 17.17 11.63
CA PRO A 262 -28.11 18.59 11.98
C PRO A 262 -28.65 18.84 13.40
N SER A 263 -29.14 17.79 14.07
CA SER A 263 -29.64 17.83 15.44
C SER A 263 -28.57 18.06 16.53
N ARG A 264 -27.26 18.01 16.20
CA ARG A 264 -26.17 18.35 17.13
C ARG A 264 -25.71 19.83 17.08
N GLN A 265 -26.33 20.68 16.27
CA GLN A 265 -26.05 22.13 16.21
C GLN A 265 -26.87 22.99 17.18
N HIS A 266 -27.11 22.51 18.41
CA HIS A 266 -27.60 23.37 19.49
C HIS A 266 -26.56 23.48 20.58
N GLY A 267 -25.73 24.54 20.47
CA GLY A 267 -24.97 25.03 21.61
C GLY A 267 -23.55 25.52 21.37
N SER A 268 -23.22 26.15 20.24
CA SER A 268 -22.02 27.01 20.18
C SER A 268 -22.06 27.93 18.97
N THR A 269 -21.74 29.19 19.23
CA THR A 269 -21.60 30.33 18.30
C THR A 269 -20.78 30.01 17.03
N PRO A 270 -21.05 30.70 15.91
CA PRO A 270 -20.40 30.45 14.63
C PRO A 270 -19.03 31.14 14.62
N ASP A 271 -18.00 30.43 15.08
CA ASP A 271 -16.62 30.75 14.76
C ASP A 271 -16.03 29.72 13.80
N SER A 272 -15.17 30.24 12.93
CA SER A 272 -14.73 29.70 11.64
C SER A 272 -14.04 28.33 11.66
N LYS A 273 -14.40 27.50 10.67
CA LYS A 273 -13.57 26.50 9.98
C LYS A 273 -12.91 25.43 10.85
N SER A 274 -13.67 24.39 11.21
CA SER A 274 -13.06 23.08 11.43
C SER A 274 -12.26 22.68 10.17
N PRO A 275 -10.99 22.29 10.31
CA PRO A 275 -10.22 21.78 9.18
C PRO A 275 -10.90 20.50 8.63
N PRO A 276 -10.79 20.20 7.32
CA PRO A 276 -11.30 18.95 6.78
C PRO A 276 -10.67 17.77 7.53
N PHE A 277 -11.42 16.69 7.74
CA PHE A 277 -10.95 15.46 8.39
C PHE A 277 -9.58 15.01 7.87
N TRP A 278 -9.34 15.10 6.56
CA TRP A 278 -8.04 14.85 5.94
C TRP A 278 -6.90 15.73 6.43
N ARG A 279 -7.17 17.00 6.72
CA ARG A 279 -6.16 17.94 7.23
C ARG A 279 -5.81 17.64 8.69
N GLU A 280 -6.74 17.10 9.49
CA GLU A 280 -6.45 16.61 10.85
C GLU A 280 -5.73 15.27 10.79
N CYS A 281 -6.26 14.28 10.04
CA CYS A 281 -5.64 12.97 9.87
C CYS A 281 -4.23 13.01 9.26
N ILE A 282 -3.95 13.91 8.32
CA ILE A 282 -2.61 14.05 7.74
C ILE A 282 -1.67 14.81 8.68
N ARG A 283 -2.17 15.72 9.53
CA ARG A 283 -1.35 16.65 10.32
C ARG A 283 -1.10 16.23 11.77
N ASP A 284 -2.01 15.48 12.38
CA ASP A 284 -2.01 15.18 13.83
C ASP A 284 -1.11 14.00 14.24
N GLY A 285 -0.17 13.58 13.39
CA GLY A 285 0.90 12.64 13.74
C GLY A 285 2.09 13.27 14.49
N ARG A 286 1.87 14.33 15.27
CA ARG A 286 2.91 15.02 16.06
C ARG A 286 2.60 15.02 17.55
#